data_AF-A0A956PPI4-F1
#
_entry.id   AF-A0A956PPI4-F1
#
_cell.length_a   1.000
_cell.length_b   1.000
_cell.length_c   1.000
_cell.angle_alpha   90.00
_cell.angle_beta   90.00
_cell.angle_gamma   90.00
#
_symmetry.space_group_name_H-M   'P 1'
#
loop_
_entity.id
_entity.type
_entity.pdbx_description
1 polymer ?
#
loop_
_entity_poly.entity_id
_entity_poly.type
_entity_poly.pdbx_seq_one_letter_code
_entity_poly.pdbx_strand_id
1 'polypeptide(L)'
;VIHLFAPYIRKFVDTSMVDMGSRTPEEWARKKLTDFLNDNQVPSNRVNHTQNIVLIGGGFDEDTKSAAAWMAANELPIRVIEVRPCQIGSEYCLDVQQVIPVPEYQDFYTDINRQPSSKSLSKSGPPGVRRKRLGRSDLFEAGYLRRGDEIFVSLDPEKRATVVDQKYCEFDGEKLTYLQWARQITGWSSVNIFQVMVLVSTGETFGTLRERLEGEILEGREDTLVETDVGEPGIYTMDAARTDEIGGSDD
;
A
#
# COMPACT_ATOMS: atom_id res chain seq x y z
N VAL A 1 16.81 9.96 -2.03
CA VAL A 1 16.22 10.41 -3.32
C VAL A 1 17.08 11.47 -4.01
N ILE A 2 17.43 12.59 -3.36
CA ILE A 2 18.28 13.65 -3.97
C ILE A 2 19.60 13.08 -4.53
N HIS A 3 20.29 12.22 -3.77
CA HIS A 3 21.53 11.57 -4.22
C HIS A 3 21.38 10.63 -5.42
N LEU A 4 20.15 10.21 -5.76
CA LEU A 4 19.85 9.40 -6.94
C LEU A 4 19.41 10.27 -8.13
N PHE A 5 18.66 11.33 -7.84
CA PHE A 5 18.07 12.21 -8.84
C PHE A 5 19.08 13.23 -9.40
N ALA A 6 19.99 13.76 -8.57
CA ALA A 6 21.01 14.70 -9.03
C ALA A 6 21.96 14.09 -10.09
N PRO A 7 22.47 12.84 -9.94
CA PRO A 7 23.22 12.18 -11.01
C PRO A 7 22.41 11.96 -12.29
N TYR A 8 21.11 11.67 -12.19
CA TYR A 8 20.22 11.54 -13.35
C TYR A 8 20.12 12.86 -14.12
N ILE A 9 19.92 13.98 -13.42
CA ILE A 9 19.86 15.32 -14.02
C ILE A 9 21.18 15.62 -14.75
N ARG A 10 22.32 15.37 -14.11
CA ARG A 10 23.64 15.57 -14.72
C ARG A 10 23.83 14.79 -16.03
N LYS A 11 23.23 13.60 -16.14
CA LYS A 11 23.45 12.68 -17.25
C LYS A 11 22.45 12.86 -18.40
N PHE A 12 21.20 13.18 -18.10
CA PHE A 12 20.10 13.09 -19.06
C PHE A 12 19.33 14.39 -19.26
N VAL A 13 19.47 15.37 -18.36
CA VAL A 13 18.88 16.69 -18.56
C VAL A 13 19.90 17.51 -19.33
N ASP A 14 19.63 17.70 -20.62
CA ASP A 14 20.41 18.63 -21.42
C ASP A 14 20.27 20.03 -20.83
N THR A 15 21.39 20.58 -20.37
CA THR A 15 21.47 21.90 -19.72
C THR A 15 20.95 23.01 -20.65
N SER A 16 20.84 22.74 -21.95
CA SER A 16 20.26 23.64 -22.96
C SER A 16 18.73 23.65 -23.02
N MET A 17 18.04 22.62 -22.49
CA MET A 17 16.56 22.51 -22.52
C MET A 17 15.88 23.00 -21.24
N VAL A 18 16.66 23.33 -20.21
CA VAL A 18 16.15 23.70 -18.89
C VAL A 18 16.85 24.97 -18.44
N ASP A 19 16.08 26.03 -18.16
CA ASP A 19 16.61 27.24 -17.53
C ASP A 19 17.05 26.94 -16.09
N MET A 20 18.30 26.48 -15.96
CA MET A 20 18.90 26.10 -14.68
C MET A 20 19.42 27.32 -13.90
N GLY A 21 19.46 28.52 -14.49
CA GLY A 21 20.11 29.68 -13.89
C GLY A 21 21.53 29.36 -13.38
N SER A 22 21.91 29.89 -12.21
CA SER A 22 23.18 29.57 -11.52
C SER A 22 23.05 28.47 -10.45
N ARG A 23 22.08 27.55 -10.56
CA ARG A 23 21.86 26.52 -9.52
C ARG A 23 22.63 25.25 -9.83
N THR A 24 23.11 24.59 -8.78
CA THR A 24 23.72 23.27 -8.91
C THR A 24 22.65 22.21 -9.24
N PRO A 25 23.01 21.09 -9.91
CA PRO A 25 22.09 19.98 -10.15
C PRO A 25 21.42 19.44 -8.88
N GLU A 26 22.13 19.49 -7.74
CA GLU A 26 21.62 19.10 -6.42
C GLU A 26 20.53 20.04 -5.90
N GLU A 27 20.73 21.35 -6.04
CA GLU A 27 19.74 22.35 -5.67
C GLU A 27 18.51 22.30 -6.56
N TRP A 28 18.72 22.03 -7.85
CA TRP A 28 17.63 21.85 -8.80
C TRP A 28 16.82 20.58 -8.51
N ALA A 29 17.51 19.45 -8.27
CA ALA A 29 16.89 18.20 -7.84
C ALA A 29 16.06 18.40 -6.57
N ARG A 30 16.64 19.09 -5.57
CA ARG A 30 15.95 19.40 -4.32
C ARG A 30 14.72 20.26 -4.56
N LYS A 31 14.85 21.37 -5.31
CA LYS A 31 13.72 22.24 -5.63
C LYS A 31 12.61 21.47 -6.33
N LYS A 32 12.91 20.74 -7.40
CA LYS A 32 11.90 19.97 -8.15
C LYS A 32 11.17 18.95 -7.27
N LEU A 33 11.89 18.26 -6.39
CA LEU A 33 11.28 17.34 -5.44
C LEU A 33 10.40 18.07 -4.42
N THR A 34 10.86 19.21 -3.89
CA THR A 34 10.08 20.04 -2.96
C THR A 34 8.82 20.60 -3.60
N ASP A 35 8.93 21.17 -4.80
CA ASP A 35 7.81 21.70 -5.57
C ASP A 35 6.78 20.58 -5.81
N PHE A 36 7.22 19.41 -6.28
CA PHE A 36 6.36 18.24 -6.48
C PHE A 36 5.63 17.80 -5.19
N LEU A 37 6.33 17.72 -4.06
CA LEU A 37 5.71 17.32 -2.80
C LEU A 37 4.68 18.35 -2.33
N ASN A 38 4.97 19.65 -2.49
CA ASN A 38 4.07 20.73 -2.12
C ASN A 38 2.82 20.76 -3.01
N ASP A 39 2.97 20.62 -4.33
CA ASP A 39 1.86 20.57 -5.29
C ASP A 39 0.91 19.40 -5.00
N ASN A 40 1.44 18.31 -4.47
CA ASN A 40 0.68 17.13 -4.06
C ASN A 40 0.26 17.15 -2.57
N GLN A 41 0.44 18.28 -1.87
CA GLN A 41 0.07 18.48 -0.46
C GLN A 41 0.63 17.39 0.47
N VAL A 42 1.83 16.88 0.18
CA VAL A 42 2.48 15.83 0.98
C VAL A 42 3.24 16.51 2.13
N PRO A 43 2.82 16.36 3.39
CA PRO A 43 3.52 16.99 4.50
C PRO A 43 4.87 16.31 4.72
N SER A 44 5.88 17.11 5.07
CA SER A 44 7.28 16.67 5.20
C SER A 44 7.46 15.51 6.19
N ASN A 45 6.59 15.44 7.19
CA ASN A 45 6.59 14.41 8.23
C ASN A 45 5.91 13.09 7.81
N ARG A 46 5.32 12.99 6.62
CA ARG A 46 4.65 11.75 6.12
C ARG A 46 5.52 10.91 5.17
N VAL A 47 6.71 11.39 4.82
CA VAL A 47 7.60 10.68 3.90
C VAL A 47 8.26 9.51 4.64
N ASN A 48 8.19 8.30 4.06
CA ASN A 48 8.86 7.07 4.52
C ASN A 48 8.22 6.30 5.70
N HIS A 49 6.95 6.54 6.06
CA HIS A 49 6.25 5.70 7.06
C HIS A 49 5.72 4.39 6.49
N THR A 50 5.46 4.35 5.19
CA THR A 50 5.02 3.14 4.49
C THR A 50 5.98 2.81 3.36
N GLN A 51 6.53 1.59 3.37
CA GLN A 51 7.28 1.08 2.25
C GLN A 51 6.31 0.59 1.18
N ASN A 52 6.43 1.13 -0.04
CA ASN A 52 5.67 0.71 -1.22
C ASN A 52 6.68 0.36 -2.32
N ILE A 53 6.52 -0.81 -2.92
CA ILE A 53 7.36 -1.28 -4.02
C ILE A 53 6.64 -0.95 -5.32
N VAL A 54 7.34 -0.33 -6.27
CA VAL A 54 6.80 -0.09 -7.63
C VAL A 54 7.84 -0.55 -8.62
N LEU A 55 7.50 -1.54 -9.43
CA LEU A 55 8.29 -1.99 -10.56
C LEU A 55 7.80 -1.29 -11.82
N ILE A 56 8.70 -0.62 -12.54
CA ILE A 56 8.40 0.13 -13.77
C ILE A 56 9.34 -0.36 -14.87
N GLY A 57 8.79 -0.79 -16.01
CA GLY A 57 9.58 -1.31 -17.14
C GLY A 57 8.75 -1.48 -18.41
N GLY A 58 9.38 -1.86 -19.53
CA GLY A 58 8.66 -2.08 -20.80
C GLY A 58 7.85 -3.38 -20.87
N GLY A 59 8.13 -4.29 -19.94
CA GLY A 59 7.53 -5.61 -19.82
C GLY A 59 8.24 -6.40 -18.71
N PHE A 60 7.56 -7.38 -18.15
CA PHE A 60 8.12 -8.30 -17.15
C PHE A 60 7.79 -9.74 -17.54
N ASP A 61 8.71 -10.66 -17.22
CA ASP A 61 8.50 -12.10 -17.38
C ASP A 61 7.44 -12.63 -16.41
N GLU A 62 6.97 -13.86 -16.65
CA GLU A 62 5.90 -14.48 -15.90
C GLU A 62 6.30 -14.79 -14.45
N ASP A 63 7.56 -15.10 -14.17
CA ASP A 63 8.05 -15.38 -12.82
C ASP A 63 8.04 -14.09 -11.99
N THR A 64 8.53 -12.99 -12.55
CA THR A 64 8.49 -11.66 -11.92
C THR A 64 7.05 -11.22 -11.65
N LYS A 65 6.14 -11.41 -12.61
CA LYS A 65 4.71 -11.10 -12.45
C LYS A 65 4.06 -11.99 -11.38
N SER A 66 4.38 -13.27 -11.35
CA SER A 66 3.86 -14.24 -10.37
C SER A 66 4.33 -13.92 -8.96
N ALA A 67 5.63 -13.61 -8.79
CA ALA A 67 6.17 -13.17 -7.51
C ALA A 67 5.52 -11.87 -7.04
N ALA A 68 5.34 -10.89 -7.94
CA ALA A 68 4.65 -9.65 -7.64
C ALA A 68 3.18 -9.85 -7.28
N ALA A 69 2.46 -10.69 -8.02
CA ALA A 69 1.07 -11.04 -7.73
C ALA A 69 0.94 -11.71 -6.35
N TRP A 70 1.85 -12.63 -6.02
CA TRP A 70 1.88 -13.26 -4.71
C TRP A 70 2.14 -12.24 -3.61
N MET A 71 3.10 -11.34 -3.80
CA MET A 71 3.38 -10.28 -2.83
C MET A 71 2.15 -9.40 -2.60
N ALA A 72 1.49 -8.95 -3.67
CA ALA A 72 0.27 -8.15 -3.60
C ALA A 72 -0.87 -8.89 -2.88
N ALA A 73 -1.10 -10.17 -3.21
CA ALA A 73 -2.12 -11.00 -2.57
C ALA A 73 -1.83 -11.29 -1.09
N ASN A 74 -0.55 -11.21 -0.70
CA ASN A 74 -0.10 -11.36 0.68
C ASN A 74 0.16 -10.01 1.36
N GLU A 75 -0.47 -8.96 0.86
CA GLU A 75 -0.51 -7.62 1.47
C GLU A 75 0.86 -6.93 1.60
N LEU A 76 1.85 -7.39 0.83
CA LEU A 76 3.05 -6.62 0.55
C LEU A 76 2.72 -5.61 -0.55
N PRO A 77 2.74 -4.30 -0.27
CA PRO A 77 2.30 -3.29 -1.21
C PRO A 77 3.30 -3.19 -2.37
N ILE A 78 3.01 -3.91 -3.45
CA ILE A 78 3.74 -3.87 -4.71
C ILE A 78 2.82 -3.49 -5.87
N ARG A 79 3.32 -2.64 -6.76
CA ARG A 79 2.72 -2.39 -8.07
C ARG A 79 3.68 -2.75 -9.18
N VAL A 80 3.16 -3.31 -10.26
CA VAL A 80 3.90 -3.55 -11.50
C VAL A 80 3.27 -2.69 -12.59
N ILE A 81 4.06 -1.80 -13.18
CA ILE A 81 3.63 -0.85 -14.19
C ILE A 81 4.47 -1.09 -15.45
N GLU A 82 3.81 -1.44 -16.54
CA GLU A 82 4.41 -1.50 -17.86
C GLU A 82 4.28 -0.14 -18.54
N VAL A 83 5.39 0.36 -19.10
CA VAL A 83 5.44 1.65 -19.81
C VAL A 83 6.02 1.43 -21.20
N ARG A 84 5.25 1.79 -22.23
CA ARG A 84 5.66 1.68 -23.63
C ARG A 84 5.62 3.03 -24.31
N PRO A 85 6.69 3.47 -24.99
CA PRO A 85 6.61 4.64 -25.84
C PRO A 85 5.71 4.34 -27.05
N CYS A 86 4.81 5.27 -27.37
CA CYS A 86 3.96 5.20 -28.55
C CYS A 86 3.94 6.56 -29.25
N GLN A 87 3.59 6.56 -30.53
CA GLN A 87 3.45 7.77 -31.32
C GLN A 87 2.00 7.90 -31.78
N ILE A 88 1.38 9.03 -31.46
CA ILE A 88 0.02 9.37 -31.87
C ILE A 88 0.13 10.58 -32.80
N GLY A 89 0.03 10.33 -34.10
CA GLY A 89 0.28 11.36 -35.12
C GLY A 89 1.72 11.87 -35.06
N SER A 90 1.89 13.16 -34.76
CA SER A 90 3.20 13.80 -34.60
C SER A 90 3.70 13.84 -33.14
N GLU A 91 2.90 13.38 -32.18
CA GLU A 91 3.24 13.46 -30.76
C GLU A 91 3.75 12.12 -30.22
N TYR A 92 4.73 12.19 -29.32
CA TYR A 92 5.23 11.03 -28.58
C TYR A 92 4.55 10.97 -27.22
N CYS A 93 3.98 9.80 -26.91
CA CYS A 93 3.26 9.54 -25.67
C CYS A 93 3.84 8.32 -24.97
N LEU A 94 3.52 8.17 -23.68
CA LEU A 94 3.78 6.96 -22.92
C LEU A 94 2.45 6.25 -22.68
N ASP A 95 2.34 5.03 -23.19
CA ASP A 95 1.30 4.09 -22.81
C ASP A 95 1.70 3.46 -21.46
N VAL A 96 0.86 3.62 -20.45
CA VAL A 96 1.13 3.22 -19.06
C VAL A 96 0.06 2.25 -18.61
N GLN A 97 0.45 1.01 -18.38
CA GLN A 97 -0.46 -0.07 -17.98
C GLN A 97 -0.06 -0.62 -16.61
N GLN A 98 -0.98 -0.61 -15.65
CA GLN A 98 -0.78 -1.33 -14.39
C GLN A 98 -1.10 -2.82 -14.58
N VAL A 99 -0.10 -3.68 -14.36
CA VAL A 99 -0.22 -5.14 -14.47
C VAL A 99 -0.59 -5.76 -13.12
N ILE A 100 0.03 -5.30 -12.03
CA ILE A 100 -0.24 -5.77 -10.67
C ILE A 100 -0.50 -4.56 -9.74
N PRO A 101 -1.54 -4.60 -8.90
CA PRO A 101 -2.68 -5.51 -9.02
C PRO A 101 -3.38 -5.31 -10.36
N VAL A 102 -3.97 -6.38 -10.91
CA VAL A 102 -4.78 -6.29 -12.12
C VAL A 102 -5.94 -5.35 -11.80
N PRO A 103 -6.11 -4.24 -12.55
CA PRO A 103 -7.26 -3.37 -12.36
C PRO A 103 -8.55 -4.19 -12.48
N GLU A 104 -9.45 -4.10 -11.50
CA GLU A 104 -10.67 -4.90 -11.55
C GLU A 104 -11.60 -4.32 -12.62
N TYR A 105 -12.39 -5.17 -13.29
CA TYR A 105 -13.36 -4.69 -14.29
C TYR A 105 -14.34 -3.66 -13.71
N GLN A 106 -14.66 -3.77 -12.42
CA GLN A 106 -15.48 -2.80 -11.69
C GLN A 106 -14.86 -1.39 -11.65
N ASP A 107 -13.54 -1.28 -11.77
CA ASP A 107 -12.86 0.02 -11.81
C ASP A 107 -13.10 0.77 -13.12
N PHE A 108 -13.60 0.11 -14.16
CA PHE A 108 -13.87 0.67 -15.50
C PHE A 108 -15.36 0.73 -15.85
N TYR A 109 -16.23 0.01 -15.14
CA TYR A 109 -17.68 0.16 -15.32
C TYR A 109 -18.13 1.46 -14.65
N THR A 110 -18.60 2.44 -15.43
CA THR A 110 -19.57 3.41 -14.93
C THR A 110 -20.88 2.65 -14.71
N ASP A 111 -21.44 2.72 -13.50
CA ASP A 111 -22.55 1.89 -13.04
C ASP A 111 -23.76 1.90 -14.00
N ILE A 112 -23.78 0.95 -14.94
CA ILE A 112 -25.02 0.45 -15.54
C ILE A 112 -25.31 -0.88 -14.85
N ASN A 113 -25.68 -0.73 -13.57
CA ASN A 113 -26.60 -1.58 -12.83
C ASN A 113 -26.29 -3.10 -12.81
N ARG A 114 -25.61 -3.62 -11.77
CA ARG A 114 -25.91 -4.99 -11.28
C ARG A 114 -25.39 -5.38 -9.90
N GLN A 115 -26.35 -5.96 -9.16
CA GLN A 115 -26.35 -6.94 -8.06
C GLN A 115 -25.02 -7.55 -7.55
N PRO A 116 -24.90 -7.79 -6.23
CA PRO A 116 -23.68 -8.28 -5.58
C PRO A 116 -23.49 -9.79 -5.74
N SER A 117 -22.48 -10.21 -6.51
CA SER A 117 -22.07 -11.62 -6.59
C SER A 117 -20.93 -11.95 -5.63
N SER A 118 -21.28 -12.78 -4.64
CA SER A 118 -20.53 -13.90 -4.06
C SER A 118 -19.10 -13.71 -3.52
N LYS A 119 -19.02 -13.91 -2.20
CA LYS A 119 -17.88 -14.33 -1.36
C LYS A 119 -16.81 -15.14 -2.11
N SER A 120 -15.56 -14.69 -2.02
CA SER A 120 -14.36 -15.45 -2.43
C SER A 120 -13.64 -16.02 -1.20
N LEU A 121 -13.86 -17.33 -1.03
CA LEU A 121 -12.98 -18.39 -0.54
C LEU A 121 -11.69 -18.01 0.24
N SER A 122 -11.74 -18.25 1.54
CA SER A 122 -10.59 -18.49 2.41
C SER A 122 -9.81 -19.74 2.01
N LYS A 123 -8.49 -19.66 1.85
CA LYS A 123 -7.59 -20.80 2.07
C LYS A 123 -6.34 -20.39 2.87
N SER A 124 -6.13 -21.18 3.90
CA SER A 124 -5.09 -21.15 4.94
C SER A 124 -3.66 -21.32 4.40
N GLY A 125 -2.77 -20.42 4.81
CA GLY A 125 -1.31 -20.57 4.75
C GLY A 125 -0.71 -20.57 6.18
N PRO A 126 0.52 -21.08 6.37
CA PRO A 126 1.11 -21.28 7.70
C PRO A 126 1.39 -19.96 8.44
N PRO A 127 1.35 -19.94 9.78
CA PRO A 127 1.38 -18.72 10.58
C PRO A 127 2.81 -18.20 10.70
N GLY A 128 3.32 -17.60 9.64
CA GLY A 128 4.26 -16.49 9.80
C GLY A 128 3.43 -15.26 10.15
N VAL A 129 3.83 -14.50 11.17
CA VAL A 129 3.17 -13.25 11.58
C VAL A 129 3.29 -12.22 10.44
N ARG A 130 2.44 -12.37 9.41
CA ARG A 130 2.23 -11.37 8.37
C ARG A 130 1.25 -10.38 8.97
N ARG A 131 1.71 -9.16 9.22
CA ARG A 131 0.82 -8.08 9.65
C ARG A 131 -0.14 -7.83 8.51
N LYS A 132 -1.41 -8.19 8.72
CA LYS A 132 -2.48 -7.87 7.79
C LYS A 132 -2.56 -6.33 7.69
N ARG A 133 -2.44 -5.75 6.50
CA ARG A 133 -2.68 -4.31 6.28
C ARG A 133 -4.16 -4.03 6.47
N LEU A 134 -4.47 -3.20 7.45
CA LEU A 134 -5.87 -2.90 7.80
C LEU A 134 -6.52 -2.06 6.70
N GLY A 135 -7.71 -2.48 6.30
CA GLY A 135 -8.56 -1.85 5.31
C GLY A 135 -9.69 -1.00 5.94
N ARG A 136 -10.57 -0.49 5.09
CA ARG A 136 -11.77 0.25 5.53
C ARG A 136 -12.71 -0.60 6.37
N SER A 137 -12.83 -1.89 6.03
CA SER A 137 -13.61 -2.84 6.82
C SER A 137 -13.10 -2.92 8.24
N ASP A 138 -11.77 -3.01 8.42
CA ASP A 138 -11.16 -3.04 9.75
C ASP A 138 -11.38 -1.70 10.50
N LEU A 139 -11.30 -0.55 9.82
CA LEU A 139 -11.64 0.77 10.42
C LEU A 139 -13.11 0.85 10.86
N PHE A 140 -14.03 0.33 10.04
CA PHE A 140 -15.45 0.36 10.32
C PHE A 140 -15.81 -0.61 11.46
N GLU A 141 -15.22 -1.80 11.46
CA GLU A 141 -15.39 -2.83 12.50
C GLU A 141 -14.80 -2.38 13.85
N ALA A 142 -13.65 -1.71 13.83
CA ALA A 142 -13.05 -1.10 15.02
C ALA A 142 -13.79 0.17 15.49
N GLY A 143 -14.80 0.64 14.74
CA GLY A 143 -15.62 1.79 15.11
C GLY A 143 -14.96 3.16 14.92
N TYR A 144 -13.85 3.20 14.18
CA TYR A 144 -13.17 4.42 13.71
C TYR A 144 -13.94 5.12 12.58
N LEU A 145 -14.73 4.34 11.82
CA LEU A 145 -15.71 4.83 10.87
C LEU A 145 -17.07 4.26 11.25
N ARG A 146 -18.07 5.12 11.38
CA ARG A 146 -19.43 4.74 11.76
C ARG A 146 -20.42 5.21 10.71
N ARG A 147 -21.51 4.47 10.59
CA ARG A 147 -22.64 4.90 9.77
C ARG A 147 -23.14 6.26 10.26
N GLY A 148 -23.26 7.21 9.33
CA GLY A 148 -23.66 8.59 9.63
C GLY A 148 -22.49 9.57 9.79
N ASP A 149 -21.24 9.10 9.82
CA ASP A 149 -20.09 9.99 9.88
C ASP A 149 -19.97 10.83 8.59
N GLU A 150 -19.58 12.10 8.74
CA GLU A 150 -19.30 12.97 7.61
C GLU A 150 -17.81 12.87 7.20
N ILE A 151 -17.58 12.80 5.89
CA ILE A 151 -16.25 12.75 5.29
C ILE A 151 -16.13 13.76 4.14
N PHE A 152 -14.93 14.24 3.87
CA PHE A 152 -14.62 15.07 2.70
C PHE A 152 -13.34 14.58 2.01
N VAL A 153 -13.13 15.01 0.77
CA VAL A 153 -11.87 14.80 0.05
C VAL A 153 -10.95 15.99 0.31
N SER A 154 -9.68 15.75 0.66
CA SER A 154 -8.73 16.81 1.05
C SER A 154 -8.57 17.94 0.02
N LEU A 155 -8.81 17.66 -1.27
CA LEU A 155 -8.78 18.66 -2.35
C LEU A 155 -9.98 19.62 -2.34
N ASP A 156 -11.12 19.20 -1.80
CA ASP A 156 -12.38 19.97 -1.84
C ASP A 156 -13.18 19.73 -0.53
N PRO A 157 -12.87 20.48 0.54
CA PRO A 157 -13.50 20.31 1.86
C PRO A 157 -14.98 20.68 1.91
N GLU A 158 -15.50 21.39 0.90
CA GLU A 158 -16.92 21.77 0.85
C GLU A 158 -17.80 20.60 0.44
N LYS A 159 -17.25 19.65 -0.33
CA LYS A 159 -17.97 18.46 -0.77
C LYS A 159 -17.90 17.37 0.28
N ARG A 160 -18.99 17.25 1.04
CA ARG A 160 -19.14 16.28 2.13
C ARG A 160 -20.03 15.12 1.72
N ALA A 161 -19.59 13.91 2.05
CA ALA A 161 -20.37 12.69 1.93
C ALA A 161 -20.64 12.09 3.31
N THR A 162 -21.68 11.28 3.43
CA THR A 162 -22.04 10.56 4.65
C THR A 162 -21.68 9.09 4.54
N VAL A 163 -21.01 8.54 5.54
CA VAL A 163 -20.64 7.11 5.60
C VAL A 163 -21.91 6.26 5.72
N VAL A 164 -22.10 5.34 4.77
CA VAL A 164 -23.21 4.38 4.81
C VAL A 164 -22.75 3.07 5.44
N ASP A 165 -21.64 2.52 4.94
CA ASP A 165 -21.07 1.25 5.39
C ASP A 165 -19.56 1.15 5.04
N GLN A 166 -18.98 -0.04 5.19
CA GLN A 166 -17.55 -0.33 4.93
C GLN A 166 -17.10 0.00 3.48
N LYS A 167 -18.02 -0.04 2.52
CA LYS A 167 -17.74 0.10 1.08
C LYS A 167 -18.35 1.35 0.46
N TYR A 168 -19.43 1.87 1.02
CA TYR A 168 -20.24 2.92 0.42
C TYR A 168 -20.37 4.17 1.29
N CYS A 169 -20.45 5.31 0.62
CA CYS A 169 -20.83 6.61 1.16
C CYS A 169 -21.98 7.20 0.32
N GLU A 170 -22.69 8.16 0.90
CA GLU A 170 -23.78 8.88 0.26
C GLU A 170 -23.33 10.32 -0.01
N PHE A 171 -23.44 10.77 -1.26
CA PHE A 171 -23.12 12.13 -1.68
C PHE A 171 -24.23 12.62 -2.59
N ASP A 172 -24.79 13.79 -2.29
CA ASP A 172 -25.91 14.39 -3.06
C ASP A 172 -27.11 13.44 -3.26
N GLY A 173 -27.41 12.61 -2.24
CA GLY A 173 -28.47 11.61 -2.29
C GLY A 173 -28.16 10.34 -3.11
N GLU A 174 -26.95 10.23 -3.68
CA GLU A 174 -26.49 9.06 -4.42
C GLU A 174 -25.56 8.18 -3.58
N LYS A 175 -25.79 6.86 -3.59
CA LYS A 175 -24.94 5.88 -2.91
C LYS A 175 -23.79 5.46 -3.83
N LEU A 176 -22.59 5.91 -3.50
CA LEU A 176 -21.36 5.67 -4.27
C LEU A 176 -20.36 4.87 -3.44
N THR A 177 -19.44 4.16 -4.10
CA THR A 177 -18.25 3.68 -3.39
C THR A 177 -17.34 4.86 -3.06
N TYR A 178 -16.60 4.76 -1.96
CA TYR A 178 -15.60 5.77 -1.60
C TYR A 178 -14.65 6.12 -2.76
N LEU A 179 -14.22 5.12 -3.54
CA LEU A 179 -13.34 5.34 -4.68
C LEU A 179 -14.04 6.10 -5.80
N GLN A 180 -15.26 5.73 -6.16
CA GLN A 180 -16.04 6.42 -7.19
C GLN A 180 -16.27 7.89 -6.80
N TRP A 181 -16.70 8.14 -5.57
CA TRP A 181 -16.88 9.49 -5.08
C TRP A 181 -15.55 10.28 -5.10
N ALA A 182 -14.45 9.69 -4.65
CA ALA A 182 -13.15 10.35 -4.70
C ALA A 182 -12.71 10.68 -6.14
N ARG A 183 -12.94 9.78 -7.10
CA ARG A 183 -12.67 10.05 -8.53
C ARG A 183 -13.55 11.17 -9.08
N GLN A 184 -14.82 11.23 -8.68
CA GLN A 184 -15.74 12.29 -9.09
C GLN A 184 -15.29 13.67 -8.61
N ILE A 185 -14.69 13.75 -7.41
CA ILE A 185 -14.17 15.01 -6.87
C ILE A 185 -12.80 15.38 -7.45
N THR A 186 -11.87 14.42 -7.53
CA THR A 186 -10.49 14.71 -7.96
C THR A 186 -10.30 14.76 -9.48
N GLY A 187 -11.17 14.09 -10.25
CA GLY A 187 -11.02 13.89 -11.69
C GLY A 187 -9.93 12.88 -12.08
N TRP A 188 -9.31 12.18 -11.13
CA TRP A 188 -8.22 11.23 -11.41
C TRP A 188 -8.74 9.84 -11.75
N SER A 189 -8.06 9.13 -12.65
CA SER A 189 -8.39 7.74 -13.03
C SER A 189 -8.11 6.73 -11.90
N SER A 190 -7.26 7.08 -10.93
CA SER A 190 -6.95 6.27 -9.76
C SER A 190 -6.72 7.17 -8.56
N VAL A 191 -7.27 6.80 -7.40
CA VAL A 191 -7.21 7.60 -6.17
C VAL A 191 -6.94 6.70 -4.97
N ASN A 192 -6.00 7.09 -4.12
CA ASN A 192 -5.77 6.44 -2.84
C ASN A 192 -6.68 7.04 -1.76
N ILE A 193 -7.82 6.38 -1.52
CA ILE A 193 -8.83 6.84 -0.54
C ILE A 193 -8.27 7.06 0.88
N PHE A 194 -7.24 6.31 1.29
CA PHE A 194 -6.64 6.48 2.63
C PHE A 194 -5.88 7.80 2.79
N GLN A 195 -5.37 8.34 1.69
CA GLN A 195 -4.64 9.60 1.71
C GLN A 195 -5.56 10.80 1.56
N VAL A 196 -6.59 10.67 0.73
CA VAL A 196 -7.42 11.82 0.35
C VAL A 196 -8.68 11.97 1.20
N MET A 197 -9.18 10.89 1.82
CA MET A 197 -10.41 10.98 2.62
C MET A 197 -10.11 11.42 4.04
N VAL A 198 -10.84 12.45 4.46
CA VAL A 198 -10.75 13.03 5.80
C VAL A 198 -12.08 12.84 6.51
N LEU A 199 -12.02 12.35 7.74
CA LEU A 199 -13.17 12.26 8.63
C LEU A 199 -13.39 13.63 9.28
N VAL A 200 -14.60 14.19 9.17
CA VAL A 200 -14.92 15.53 9.69
C VAL A 200 -14.77 15.61 11.21
N SER A 201 -15.20 14.58 11.93
CA SER A 201 -15.22 14.58 13.40
C SER A 201 -13.82 14.65 14.01
N THR A 202 -12.83 14.02 13.39
CA THR A 202 -11.43 14.02 13.86
C THR A 202 -10.53 14.97 13.10
N GLY A 203 -10.92 15.37 11.88
CA GLY A 203 -10.04 16.06 10.94
C GLY A 203 -8.90 15.19 10.40
N GLU A 204 -8.92 13.89 10.68
CA GLU A 204 -7.83 12.96 10.33
C GLU A 204 -8.14 12.23 9.01
N THR A 205 -7.11 11.91 8.25
CA THR A 205 -7.29 11.06 7.07
C THR A 205 -7.55 9.61 7.46
N PHE A 206 -8.22 8.84 6.61
CA PHE A 206 -8.40 7.40 6.81
C PHE A 206 -7.06 6.67 7.03
N GLY A 207 -5.99 7.14 6.40
CA GLY A 207 -4.63 6.66 6.62
C GLY A 207 -4.11 6.88 8.05
N THR A 208 -4.35 8.06 8.65
CA THR A 208 -4.00 8.31 10.06
C THR A 208 -4.83 7.43 10.99
N LEU A 209 -6.14 7.31 10.74
CA LEU A 209 -7.02 6.44 11.53
C LEU A 209 -6.52 4.98 11.49
N ARG A 210 -6.05 4.54 10.33
CA ARG A 210 -5.45 3.20 10.16
C ARG A 210 -4.16 3.06 10.96
N GLU A 211 -3.26 4.03 10.89
CA GLU A 211 -2.00 4.00 11.65
C GLU A 211 -2.28 3.92 13.16
N ARG A 212 -3.30 4.63 13.66
CA ARG A 212 -3.70 4.57 15.07
C ARG A 212 -4.25 3.19 15.46
N LEU A 213 -5.14 2.63 14.64
CA LEU A 213 -5.66 1.27 14.86
C LEU A 213 -4.55 0.20 14.81
N GLU A 214 -3.59 0.35 13.88
CA GLU A 214 -2.42 -0.53 13.81
C GLU A 214 -1.58 -0.45 15.09
N GLY A 215 -1.41 0.76 15.66
CA GLY A 215 -0.74 0.97 16.95
C GLY A 215 -1.47 0.28 18.11
N GLU A 216 -2.78 0.49 18.24
CA GLU A 216 -3.59 -0.11 19.32
C GLU A 216 -3.56 -1.65 19.29
N ILE A 217 -3.59 -2.24 18.10
CA ILE A 217 -3.50 -3.70 17.94
C ILE A 217 -2.11 -4.25 18.32
N LEU A 218 -1.05 -3.45 18.13
CA LEU A 218 0.30 -3.83 18.52
C LEU A 218 0.48 -3.75 20.04
N GLU A 219 0.01 -2.67 20.66
CA GLU A 219 0.10 -2.48 22.12
C GLU A 219 -0.75 -3.52 22.88
N GLY A 220 -1.98 -3.80 22.45
CA GLY A 220 -2.83 -4.83 23.06
C GLY A 220 -2.30 -6.26 22.92
N ARG A 221 -1.32 -6.48 22.03
CA ARG A 221 -0.62 -7.78 21.87
C ARG A 221 0.51 -7.97 22.87
N GLU A 222 1.12 -6.90 23.37
CA GLU A 222 2.20 -6.96 24.35
C GLU A 222 1.66 -7.30 25.75
N ASP A 223 0.48 -6.81 26.12
CA ASP A 223 -0.18 -7.14 27.38
C ASP A 223 -0.56 -8.63 27.49
N THR A 224 -0.75 -9.33 26.36
CA THR A 224 -1.12 -10.76 26.36
C THR A 224 0.10 -11.69 26.50
N LEU A 225 1.33 -11.18 26.38
CA LEU A 225 2.56 -11.99 26.44
C LEU A 225 3.20 -12.03 27.82
N VAL A 226 2.62 -11.38 28.82
CA VAL A 226 3.10 -11.39 30.21
C VAL A 226 2.25 -12.35 31.05
N GLU A 227 2.20 -13.62 30.69
CA GLU A 227 1.78 -14.72 31.59
C GLU A 227 2.06 -16.09 30.94
N THR A 228 3.34 -16.41 30.73
CA THR A 228 3.77 -17.81 30.72
C THR A 228 4.87 -17.96 31.75
N ASP A 229 4.43 -18.43 32.91
CA ASP A 229 5.23 -18.93 34.02
C ASP A 229 6.38 -19.80 33.52
N VAL A 230 7.61 -19.42 33.88
CA VAL A 230 8.83 -20.13 33.49
C VAL A 230 8.93 -21.37 34.38
N GLY A 231 8.27 -22.45 33.96
CA GLY A 231 8.52 -23.80 34.47
C GLY A 231 9.92 -24.26 34.05
N GLU A 232 10.71 -24.69 35.03
CA GLU A 232 12.14 -25.00 34.97
C GLU A 232 12.61 -25.87 33.78
N PRO A 233 13.85 -25.68 33.29
CA PRO A 233 14.42 -26.51 32.23
C PRO A 233 14.77 -27.92 32.75
N GLY A 234 14.01 -28.91 32.27
CA GLY A 234 14.31 -30.33 32.43
C GLY A 234 15.66 -30.71 31.80
N ILE A 235 16.55 -31.22 32.64
CA ILE A 235 17.88 -31.70 32.31
C ILE A 235 17.75 -32.95 31.44
N TYR A 236 18.11 -32.86 30.15
CA TYR A 236 18.25 -34.04 29.29
C TYR A 236 19.58 -34.75 29.62
N THR A 237 19.50 -35.88 30.31
CA THR A 237 20.62 -36.82 30.43
C THR A 237 20.78 -37.58 29.11
N MET A 238 21.91 -37.37 28.42
CA MET A 238 22.35 -38.25 27.32
C MET A 238 22.87 -39.56 27.91
N ASP A 239 22.17 -40.65 27.63
CA ASP A 239 22.63 -42.01 27.89
C ASP A 239 23.72 -42.40 26.89
N ALA A 240 24.94 -42.60 27.40
CA ALA A 240 26.06 -43.13 26.65
C ALA A 240 26.03 -44.66 26.70
N ALA A 241 25.49 -45.30 25.66
CA ALA A 241 25.53 -46.75 25.51
C ALA A 241 26.89 -47.18 24.90
N ARG A 242 27.74 -47.68 25.81
CA ARG A 242 28.86 -48.64 25.69
C ARG A 242 29.11 -49.28 24.32
N THR A 243 30.33 -49.12 23.83
CA THR A 243 31.04 -50.11 23.02
C THR A 243 31.77 -51.07 23.96
N ASP A 244 31.34 -52.33 24.02
CA ASP A 244 32.12 -53.41 24.60
C ASP A 244 32.67 -54.30 23.49
N GLU A 245 33.97 -54.52 23.57
CA GLU A 245 34.77 -55.44 22.79
C GLU A 245 34.48 -56.88 23.23
N ILE A 246 34.30 -57.81 22.28
CA ILE A 246 34.57 -59.24 22.52
C ILE A 246 35.36 -59.76 21.33
N GLY A 247 36.62 -60.09 21.56
CA GLY A 247 37.46 -60.91 20.68
C GLY A 247 37.54 -62.36 21.16
N GLY A 248 37.98 -63.24 20.24
CA GLY A 248 38.51 -64.61 20.50
C GLY A 248 37.46 -65.71 20.36
N SER A 249 37.54 -66.56 19.30
CA SER A 249 38.24 -67.88 19.23
C SER A 249 37.34 -69.01 19.80
N ASP A 250 37.23 -70.24 19.32
CA ASP A 250 38.04 -71.16 18.51
C ASP A 250 37.11 -72.21 17.83
N ASP A 251 37.75 -73.07 17.02
CA ASP A 251 37.33 -74.32 16.34
C ASP A 251 36.87 -74.25 14.87
#